data_AF-A0A7Y5KFG9-F1
#
_entry.id   AF-A0A7Y5KFG9-F1
#
_cell.length_a   1.000
_cell.length_b   1.000
_cell.length_c   1.000
_cell.angle_alpha   90.00
_cell.angle_beta   90.00
_cell.angle_gamma   90.00
#
_symmetry.space_group_name_H-M   'P 1'
#
loop_
_entity.id
_entity.type
_entity.pdbx_description
1 polymer ?
#
loop_
_entity_poly.entity_id
_entity_poly.type
_entity_poly.pdbx_seq_one_letter_code
_entity_poly.pdbx_strand_id
1 'polypeptide(L)'
;MDTLIQLLLENPLLLLFLVSAIGYVLGRVKIRGSSLGVAAVLFVGIAFGALHPDLKLPEIVYLLGLVLFVYTIGLSSGPGFFASFRRKGLRDNLFVIGMLMLVVVFALMAHRVLHLRPAQTAGMFAGSLTNTPALASVLDYLKTYAPRAGLEHLLTEPVIAYSLTYPMGVVGMILAIYFTQRLCKTNYAREAESLRELGATNVKLQNRTIRITRAEVAHDSIHSLIARHEWDVVFGRMKRNNQLALATGEKHFQTGDLVSVVGAREELERVTAHLGEVSDEKIDLDRSKLD
;
A
#
# COMPACT_ATOMS: atom_id res chain seq x y z
N MET A 1 36.42 -14.41 2.92
CA MET A 1 35.36 -13.65 2.21
C MET A 1 34.71 -14.54 1.16
N ASP A 2 35.52 -15.33 0.46
CA ASP A 2 35.08 -16.25 -0.61
C ASP A 2 34.07 -17.31 -0.15
N THR A 3 34.26 -17.91 1.04
CA THR A 3 33.33 -18.92 1.58
C THR A 3 31.93 -18.36 1.86
N LEU A 4 31.85 -17.11 2.35
CA LEU A 4 30.55 -16.46 2.60
C LEU A 4 29.86 -16.13 1.28
N ILE A 5 30.60 -15.63 0.29
CA ILE A 5 30.06 -15.33 -1.04
C ILE A 5 29.57 -16.60 -1.73
N GLN A 6 30.35 -17.70 -1.67
CA GLN A 6 29.94 -19.00 -2.21
C GLN A 6 28.65 -19.51 -1.56
N LEU A 7 28.53 -19.43 -0.23
CA LEU A 7 27.31 -19.81 0.48
C LEU A 7 26.09 -19.02 0.01
N LEU A 8 26.25 -17.70 -0.22
CA LEU A 8 25.17 -16.83 -0.69
C LEU A 8 24.80 -17.07 -2.16
N LEU A 9 25.77 -17.44 -3.00
CA LEU A 9 25.54 -17.83 -4.40
C LEU A 9 24.76 -19.14 -4.47
N GLU A 10 25.10 -20.12 -3.64
CA GLU A 10 24.41 -21.41 -3.56
C GLU A 10 23.01 -21.30 -2.93
N ASN A 11 22.79 -20.28 -2.08
CA ASN A 11 21.54 -20.10 -1.35
C ASN A 11 20.93 -18.69 -1.58
N PRO A 12 20.34 -18.40 -2.74
CA PRO A 12 19.77 -17.07 -3.04
C PRO A 12 18.64 -16.64 -2.10
N LEU A 13 17.91 -17.58 -1.51
CA LEU A 13 16.89 -17.26 -0.50
C LEU A 13 17.53 -16.76 0.81
N LEU A 14 18.67 -17.33 1.20
CA LEU A 14 19.44 -16.85 2.35
C LEU A 14 19.91 -15.41 2.10
N LEU A 15 20.41 -15.12 0.88
CA LEU A 15 20.75 -13.78 0.46
C LEU A 15 19.56 -12.81 0.61
N LEU A 16 18.38 -13.18 0.11
CA LEU A 16 17.16 -12.37 0.24
C LEU A 16 16.83 -12.07 1.71
N PHE A 17 16.79 -13.09 2.56
CA PHE A 17 16.45 -12.94 3.97
C PHE A 17 17.49 -12.09 4.71
N LEU A 18 18.78 -12.27 4.42
CA LEU A 18 19.86 -11.51 5.03
C LEU A 18 19.79 -10.02 4.64
N VAL A 19 19.66 -9.73 3.35
CA VAL A 19 19.49 -8.37 2.83
C VAL A 19 18.25 -7.70 3.43
N SER A 20 17.13 -8.43 3.49
CA SER A 20 15.88 -7.93 4.07
C SER A 20 15.99 -7.67 5.56
N ALA A 21 16.59 -8.59 6.33
CA ALA A 21 16.76 -8.46 7.77
C ALA A 21 17.66 -7.27 8.14
N ILE A 22 18.83 -7.18 7.52
CA ILE A 22 19.77 -6.07 7.74
C ILE A 22 19.13 -4.76 7.30
N GLY A 23 18.54 -4.74 6.10
CA GLY A 23 17.88 -3.56 5.55
C GLY A 23 16.73 -3.07 6.43
N TYR A 24 15.92 -3.97 6.97
CA TYR A 24 14.82 -3.62 7.85
C TYR A 24 15.29 -3.02 9.18
N VAL A 25 16.32 -3.62 9.80
CA VAL A 25 16.92 -3.10 11.03
C VAL A 25 17.49 -1.70 10.80
N LEU A 26 18.29 -1.52 9.74
CA LEU A 26 18.84 -0.23 9.37
C LEU A 26 17.76 0.79 9.02
N GLY A 27 16.69 0.36 8.35
CA GLY A 27 15.56 1.19 7.98
C GLY A 27 14.78 1.77 9.17
N ARG A 28 14.79 1.09 10.32
CA ARG A 28 14.18 1.58 11.56
C ARG A 28 15.04 2.57 12.33
N VAL A 29 16.33 2.69 12.00
CA VAL A 29 17.22 3.65 12.66
C VAL A 29 16.77 5.07 12.31
N LYS A 30 16.48 5.86 13.34
CA LYS A 30 16.05 7.26 13.20
C LYS A 30 17.27 8.17 13.25
N ILE A 31 17.44 9.00 12.23
CA ILE A 31 18.44 10.06 12.18
C ILE A 31 17.69 11.39 12.11
N ARG A 32 17.87 12.26 13.12
CA ARG A 32 17.20 13.58 13.20
C ARG A 32 15.66 13.52 13.06
N GLY A 33 15.05 12.47 13.60
CA GLY A 33 13.59 12.28 13.60
C GLY A 33 13.02 11.65 12.31
N SER A 34 13.83 11.47 11.26
CA SER A 34 13.45 10.76 10.03
C SER A 34 14.11 9.38 9.98
N SER A 35 13.45 8.42 9.34
CA SER A 35 13.96 7.07 9.12
C SER A 35 13.87 6.71 7.65
N LEU A 36 14.82 5.93 7.15
CA LEU A 36 14.84 5.51 5.75
C LEU A 36 13.75 4.47 5.43
N GLY A 37 13.23 3.78 6.46
CA GLY A 37 12.14 2.83 6.34
C GLY A 37 12.49 1.66 5.43
N VAL A 38 11.52 1.20 4.64
CA VAL A 38 11.70 0.05 3.73
C VAL A 38 12.75 0.34 2.64
N ALA A 39 13.00 1.61 2.31
CA ALA A 39 14.01 1.97 1.31
C ALA A 39 15.43 1.53 1.70
N ALA A 40 15.73 1.36 3.00
CA ALA A 40 17.01 0.83 3.46
C ALA A 40 17.33 -0.58 2.92
N VAL A 41 16.31 -1.41 2.68
CA VAL A 41 16.48 -2.76 2.10
C VAL A 41 17.10 -2.69 0.71
N LEU A 42 16.74 -1.67 -0.09
CA LEU A 42 17.36 -1.46 -1.40
C LEU A 42 18.85 -1.13 -1.27
N PHE A 43 19.23 -0.21 -0.38
CA PHE A 43 20.63 0.19 -0.22
C PHE A 43 21.49 -0.99 0.24
N VAL A 44 20.98 -1.83 1.12
CA VAL A 44 21.63 -3.08 1.51
C VAL A 44 21.72 -4.03 0.32
N GLY A 45 20.66 -4.17 -0.47
CA GLY A 45 20.66 -4.98 -1.69
C GLY A 45 21.71 -4.53 -2.70
N ILE A 46 21.86 -3.22 -2.93
CA ILE A 46 22.90 -2.65 -3.80
C ILE A 46 24.29 -2.94 -3.23
N ALA A 47 24.49 -2.78 -1.91
CA ALA A 47 25.76 -3.08 -1.27
C ALA A 47 26.15 -4.56 -1.42
N PHE A 48 25.21 -5.48 -1.24
CA PHE A 48 25.44 -6.92 -1.46
C PHE A 48 25.65 -7.25 -2.95
N GLY A 49 24.87 -6.65 -3.85
CA GLY A 49 25.02 -6.85 -5.29
C GLY A 49 26.35 -6.32 -5.83
N ALA A 50 26.95 -5.33 -5.17
CA ALA A 50 28.29 -4.84 -5.50
C ALA A 50 29.42 -5.79 -5.08
N LEU A 51 29.16 -6.79 -4.23
CA LEU A 51 30.17 -7.75 -3.77
C LEU A 51 30.52 -8.78 -4.85
N HIS A 52 29.54 -9.22 -5.64
CA HIS A 52 29.75 -10.22 -6.70
C HIS A 52 28.64 -10.15 -7.76
N PRO A 53 28.97 -10.15 -9.07
CA PRO A 53 28.01 -9.96 -10.16
C PRO A 53 26.93 -11.06 -10.23
N ASP A 54 27.23 -12.27 -9.73
CA ASP A 54 26.30 -13.40 -9.74
C ASP A 54 25.41 -13.51 -8.50
N LEU A 55 25.50 -12.56 -7.56
CA LEU A 55 24.55 -12.47 -6.44
C LEU A 55 23.20 -11.96 -6.95
N LYS A 56 22.47 -12.85 -7.61
CA LYS A 56 21.17 -12.62 -8.23
C LYS A 56 20.11 -13.44 -7.53
N LEU A 57 18.93 -12.86 -7.39
CA LEU A 57 17.77 -13.59 -6.89
C LEU A 57 17.09 -14.34 -8.05
N PRO A 58 16.47 -15.50 -7.78
CA PRO A 58 15.63 -16.18 -8.76
C PRO A 58 14.52 -15.25 -9.24
N GLU A 59 14.27 -15.25 -10.55
CA GLU A 59 13.31 -14.35 -11.20
C GLU A 59 11.91 -14.41 -10.55
N ILE A 60 11.50 -15.62 -10.14
CA ILE A 60 10.20 -15.86 -9.49
C ILE A 60 9.98 -15.00 -8.24
N VAL A 61 11.03 -14.68 -7.49
CA VAL A 61 10.93 -13.88 -6.27
C VAL A 61 10.52 -12.44 -6.61
N TYR A 62 11.20 -11.84 -7.59
CA TYR A 62 10.89 -10.50 -8.06
C TYR A 62 9.48 -10.45 -8.69
N LEU A 63 9.14 -11.43 -9.51
CA LEU A 63 7.83 -11.49 -10.17
C LEU A 63 6.69 -11.65 -9.16
N LEU A 64 6.85 -12.52 -8.17
CA LEU A 64 5.88 -12.68 -7.08
C LEU A 64 5.69 -11.38 -6.30
N GLY A 65 6.80 -10.73 -5.90
CA GLY A 65 6.76 -9.45 -5.20
C GLY A 65 6.07 -8.36 -6.00
N LEU A 66 6.36 -8.27 -7.31
CA LEU A 66 5.73 -7.32 -8.22
C LEU A 66 4.23 -7.57 -8.38
N VAL A 67 3.81 -8.82 -8.58
CA VAL A 67 2.39 -9.18 -8.74
C VAL A 67 1.61 -8.82 -7.47
N LEU A 68 2.13 -9.17 -6.29
CA LEU A 68 1.51 -8.81 -5.01
C LEU A 68 1.44 -7.28 -4.83
N PHE A 69 2.50 -6.56 -5.18
CA PHE A 69 2.54 -5.10 -5.11
C PHE A 69 1.50 -4.45 -6.04
N VAL A 70 1.46 -4.82 -7.32
CA VAL A 70 0.51 -4.27 -8.29
C VAL A 70 -0.93 -4.62 -7.92
N TYR A 71 -1.17 -5.86 -7.47
CA TYR A 71 -2.49 -6.31 -7.03
C TYR A 71 -3.00 -5.51 -5.82
N THR A 72 -2.16 -5.35 -4.79
CA THR A 72 -2.53 -4.61 -3.57
C THR A 72 -2.73 -3.12 -3.85
N ILE A 73 -1.93 -2.50 -4.73
CA ILE A 73 -2.18 -1.13 -5.20
C ILE A 73 -3.50 -1.02 -5.95
N GLY A 74 -3.78 -1.97 -6.85
CA GLY A 74 -5.03 -2.00 -7.62
C GLY A 74 -6.26 -2.08 -6.71
N LEU A 75 -6.24 -2.96 -5.71
CA LEU A 75 -7.33 -3.08 -4.73
C LEU A 75 -7.49 -1.85 -3.84
N SER A 76 -6.37 -1.33 -3.30
CA SER A 76 -6.41 -0.20 -2.37
C SER A 76 -6.75 1.13 -3.05
N SER A 77 -6.35 1.31 -4.31
CA SER A 77 -6.54 2.56 -5.06
C SER A 77 -7.81 2.56 -5.94
N GLY A 78 -8.41 1.39 -6.19
CA GLY A 78 -9.56 1.23 -7.09
C GLY A 78 -10.75 2.14 -6.75
N PRO A 79 -11.31 2.09 -5.52
CA PRO A 79 -12.44 2.95 -5.16
C PRO A 79 -12.15 4.46 -5.28
N GLY A 80 -10.95 4.88 -4.85
CA GLY A 80 -10.50 6.28 -4.92
C GLY A 80 -10.32 6.78 -6.35
N PHE A 81 -9.86 5.92 -7.27
CA PHE A 81 -9.70 6.26 -8.68
C PHE A 81 -11.04 6.65 -9.33
N PHE A 82 -12.08 5.84 -9.16
CA PHE A 82 -13.42 6.13 -9.74
C PHE A 82 -14.12 7.31 -9.06
N ALA A 83 -13.87 7.54 -7.76
CA ALA A 83 -14.34 8.73 -7.06
C ALA A 83 -13.69 10.01 -7.61
N SER A 84 -12.36 9.99 -7.83
CA SER A 84 -11.61 11.13 -8.37
C SER A 84 -12.04 11.51 -9.79
N PHE A 85 -12.33 10.51 -10.63
CA PHE A 85 -12.73 10.74 -12.02
C PHE A 85 -14.00 11.60 -12.16
N ARG A 86 -14.93 11.51 -11.21
CA ARG A 86 -16.24 12.19 -11.27
C ARG A 86 -16.23 13.69 -10.93
N ARG A 87 -15.22 14.20 -10.21
CA ARG A 87 -15.21 15.62 -9.74
C ARG A 87 -14.09 16.46 -10.36
N LYS A 88 -12.86 15.93 -10.43
CA LYS A 88 -11.67 16.67 -10.89
C LYS A 88 -10.75 15.84 -11.80
N GLY A 89 -11.20 14.64 -12.18
CA GLY A 89 -10.40 13.64 -12.89
C GLY A 89 -9.69 14.14 -14.13
N LEU A 90 -10.35 14.92 -14.99
CA LEU A 90 -9.73 15.40 -16.23
C LEU A 90 -8.55 16.32 -15.97
N ARG A 91 -8.70 17.30 -15.06
CA ARG A 91 -7.64 18.25 -14.71
C ARG A 91 -6.46 17.53 -14.07
N ASP A 92 -6.75 16.64 -13.13
CA ASP A 92 -5.71 15.94 -12.37
C ASP A 92 -4.98 14.91 -13.25
N ASN A 93 -5.69 14.22 -14.15
CA ASN A 93 -5.08 13.34 -15.15
C ASN A 93 -4.22 14.10 -16.15
N LEU A 94 -4.69 15.27 -16.63
CA LEU A 94 -3.91 16.09 -17.56
C LEU A 94 -2.63 16.60 -16.89
N PHE A 95 -2.70 16.96 -15.62
CA PHE A 95 -1.53 17.33 -14.82
C PHE A 95 -0.54 16.16 -14.71
N VAL A 96 -1.01 14.95 -14.39
CA VAL A 96 -0.17 13.74 -14.32
C VAL A 96 0.46 13.43 -15.68
N ILE A 97 -0.31 13.47 -16.77
CA ILE A 97 0.20 13.27 -18.13
C ILE A 97 1.27 14.32 -18.46
N GLY A 98 1.03 15.59 -18.16
CA GLY A 98 2.01 16.66 -18.37
C GLY A 98 3.30 16.43 -17.59
N MET A 99 3.20 16.00 -16.33
CA MET A 99 4.36 15.67 -15.50
C MET A 99 5.13 14.46 -16.06
N LEU A 100 4.43 13.40 -16.49
CA LEU A 100 5.08 12.23 -17.11
C LEU A 100 5.79 12.59 -18.41
N MET A 101 5.16 13.42 -19.27
CA MET A 101 5.77 13.90 -20.50
C MET A 101 7.04 14.72 -20.22
N LEU A 102 7.01 15.57 -19.18
CA LEU A 102 8.18 16.32 -18.75
C LEU A 102 9.33 15.39 -18.32
N VAL A 103 9.02 14.32 -17.58
CA VAL A 103 10.03 13.33 -17.17
C VAL A 103 10.57 12.56 -18.38
N VAL A 104 9.74 12.23 -19.37
CA VAL A 104 10.19 11.64 -20.64
C VAL A 104 11.15 12.57 -21.36
N VAL A 105 10.84 13.87 -21.44
CA VAL A 105 11.74 14.87 -22.04
C VAL A 105 13.09 14.90 -21.32
N PHE A 106 13.10 14.91 -19.98
CA PHE A 106 14.35 14.85 -19.21
C PHE A 106 15.12 13.55 -19.44
N ALA A 107 14.44 12.40 -19.54
CA ALA A 107 15.09 11.12 -19.84
C ALA A 107 15.71 11.11 -21.24
N LEU A 108 15.02 11.65 -22.25
CA LEU A 108 15.54 11.78 -23.62
C LEU A 108 16.70 12.79 -23.71
N MET A 109 16.64 13.87 -22.94
CA MET A 109 17.73 14.84 -22.83
C MET A 109 18.97 14.17 -22.22
N ALA A 110 18.81 13.43 -21.12
CA ALA A 110 19.90 12.69 -20.50
C ALA A 110 20.45 11.60 -21.44
N HIS A 111 19.59 10.91 -22.20
CA HIS A 111 20.02 9.97 -23.25
C HIS A 111 20.93 10.63 -24.28
N ARG A 112 20.57 11.83 -24.75
CA ARG A 112 21.35 12.58 -25.75
C ARG A 112 22.66 13.13 -25.18
N VAL A 113 22.62 13.71 -23.97
CA VAL A 113 23.77 14.39 -23.35
C VAL A 113 24.81 13.40 -22.82
N LEU A 114 24.35 12.29 -22.23
CA LEU A 114 25.22 11.29 -21.61
C LEU A 114 25.45 10.07 -22.51
N HIS A 115 24.92 10.08 -23.74
CA HIS A 115 25.03 8.97 -24.71
C HIS A 115 24.59 7.61 -24.15
N LEU A 116 23.52 7.58 -23.36
CA LEU A 116 23.01 6.36 -22.73
C LEU A 116 22.40 5.41 -23.78
N ARG A 117 22.47 4.10 -23.56
CA ARG A 117 21.75 3.14 -24.42
C ARG A 117 20.23 3.23 -24.19
N PRO A 118 19.38 2.83 -25.15
CA PRO A 118 17.92 2.85 -24.98
C PRO A 118 17.44 2.06 -23.75
N ALA A 119 18.01 0.87 -23.51
CA ALA A 119 17.65 0.04 -22.36
C ALA A 119 18.04 0.71 -21.03
N GLN A 120 19.23 1.30 -20.95
CA GLN A 120 19.67 2.11 -19.80
C GLN A 120 18.76 3.33 -19.58
N THR A 121 18.34 4.01 -20.65
CA THR A 121 17.45 5.17 -20.57
C THR A 121 16.08 4.78 -20.01
N ALA A 122 15.52 3.66 -20.47
CA ALA A 122 14.27 3.11 -19.95
C ALA A 122 14.38 2.70 -18.48
N GLY A 123 15.51 2.08 -18.10
CA GLY A 123 15.81 1.77 -16.69
C GLY A 123 15.93 3.01 -15.81
N MET A 124 16.61 4.06 -16.28
CA MET A 124 16.72 5.35 -15.58
C MET A 124 15.36 6.04 -15.42
N PHE A 125 14.51 6.00 -16.45
CA PHE A 125 13.13 6.52 -16.37
C PHE A 125 12.34 5.79 -15.28
N ALA A 126 12.37 4.46 -15.28
CA ALA A 126 11.69 3.66 -14.27
C ALA A 126 12.24 3.89 -12.85
N GLY A 127 13.57 3.93 -12.71
CA GLY A 127 14.25 4.08 -11.42
C GLY A 127 14.05 5.46 -10.81
N SER A 128 14.24 6.53 -11.57
CA SER A 128 14.02 7.91 -11.10
C SER A 128 12.58 8.16 -10.63
N LEU A 129 11.60 7.51 -11.25
CA LEU A 129 10.19 7.55 -10.85
C LEU A 129 9.82 6.52 -9.79
N THR A 130 10.77 5.70 -9.32
CA THR A 130 10.52 4.57 -8.40
C THR A 130 9.41 3.63 -8.90
N ASN A 131 9.28 3.49 -10.22
CA ASN A 131 8.22 2.76 -10.88
C ASN A 131 8.70 1.36 -11.30
N THR A 132 8.72 0.44 -10.33
CA THR A 132 9.11 -0.97 -10.54
C THR A 132 8.28 -1.67 -11.62
N PRO A 133 6.95 -1.50 -11.71
CA PRO A 133 6.16 -2.05 -12.81
C PRO A 133 6.63 -1.59 -14.20
N ALA A 134 7.05 -0.33 -14.36
CA ALA A 134 7.60 0.13 -15.63
C ALA A 134 8.90 -0.59 -16.01
N LEU A 135 9.80 -0.85 -15.05
CA LEU A 135 10.98 -1.69 -15.30
C LEU A 135 10.58 -3.10 -15.74
N ALA A 136 9.58 -3.69 -15.08
CA ALA A 136 9.07 -5.02 -15.44
C ALA A 136 8.59 -5.06 -16.89
N SER A 137 7.84 -4.05 -17.34
CA SER A 137 7.37 -3.94 -18.72
C SER A 137 8.54 -3.81 -19.71
N VAL A 138 9.60 -3.08 -19.36
CA VAL A 138 10.81 -2.98 -20.19
C VAL A 138 11.50 -4.34 -20.31
N LEU A 139 11.66 -5.07 -19.20
CA LEU A 139 12.27 -6.40 -19.20
C LEU A 139 11.45 -7.41 -20.00
N ASP A 140 10.13 -7.39 -19.84
CA ASP A 140 9.22 -8.24 -20.60
C ASP A 140 9.31 -7.97 -22.10
N TYR A 141 9.26 -6.69 -22.50
CA TYR A 141 9.45 -6.27 -23.89
C TYR A 141 10.79 -6.78 -24.47
N LEU A 142 11.89 -6.65 -23.72
CA LEU A 142 13.20 -7.14 -24.16
C LEU A 142 13.22 -8.66 -24.29
N LYS A 143 12.59 -9.41 -23.38
CA LYS A 143 12.49 -10.88 -23.48
C LYS A 143 11.69 -11.33 -24.70
N THR A 144 10.64 -10.60 -25.05
CA THR A 144 9.76 -10.95 -26.18
C THR A 144 10.38 -10.57 -27.54
N TYR A 145 10.99 -9.39 -27.64
CA TYR A 145 11.32 -8.80 -28.95
C TYR A 145 12.83 -8.63 -29.21
N ALA A 146 13.70 -8.70 -28.19
CA ALA A 146 15.13 -8.49 -28.42
C ALA A 146 15.80 -9.74 -29.03
N PRO A 147 16.89 -9.57 -29.81
CA PRO A 147 17.67 -10.69 -30.32
C PRO A 147 18.16 -11.60 -29.19
N ARG A 148 18.11 -12.91 -29.41
CA ARG A 148 18.62 -13.89 -28.42
C ARG A 148 20.12 -13.76 -28.18
N ALA A 149 20.87 -13.31 -29.19
CA ALA A 149 22.29 -13.04 -29.06
C ALA A 149 22.52 -11.85 -28.11
N GLY A 150 23.16 -12.11 -26.97
CA GLY A 150 23.45 -11.08 -25.97
C GLY A 150 22.23 -10.65 -25.14
N LEU A 151 21.13 -11.42 -25.14
CA LEU A 151 19.92 -11.10 -24.38
C LEU A 151 20.20 -10.88 -22.90
N GLU A 152 21.07 -11.70 -22.29
CA GLU A 152 21.45 -11.54 -20.88
C GLU A 152 22.04 -10.15 -20.59
N HIS A 153 22.93 -9.67 -21.47
CA HIS A 153 23.51 -8.34 -21.34
C HIS A 153 22.46 -7.23 -21.54
N LEU A 154 21.55 -7.41 -22.50
CA LEU A 154 20.47 -6.43 -22.72
C LEU A 154 19.50 -6.35 -21.54
N LEU A 155 19.27 -7.46 -20.83
CA LEU A 155 18.41 -7.51 -19.64
C LEU A 155 19.08 -6.90 -18.40
N THR A 156 20.42 -6.90 -18.30
CA THR A 156 21.12 -6.28 -17.16
C THR A 156 21.21 -4.76 -17.27
N GLU A 157 21.31 -4.21 -18.48
CA GLU A 157 21.39 -2.76 -18.73
C GLU A 157 20.28 -1.92 -18.03
N PRO A 158 18.97 -2.22 -18.22
CA PRO A 158 17.91 -1.44 -17.59
C PRO A 158 17.90 -1.64 -16.07
N VAL A 159 18.25 -2.83 -15.58
CA VAL A 159 18.30 -3.14 -14.13
C VAL A 159 19.42 -2.36 -13.43
N ILE A 160 20.58 -2.22 -14.07
CA ILE A 160 21.68 -1.41 -13.54
C ILE A 160 21.26 0.06 -13.48
N ALA A 161 20.72 0.61 -14.58
CA ALA A 161 20.30 2.00 -14.62
C ALA A 161 19.18 2.30 -13.59
N TYR A 162 18.21 1.40 -13.46
CA TYR A 162 17.18 1.46 -12.43
C TYR A 162 17.78 1.46 -11.03
N SER A 163 18.69 0.53 -10.72
CA SER A 163 19.29 0.39 -9.40
C SER A 163 20.10 1.62 -8.98
N LEU A 164 20.77 2.29 -9.92
CA LEU A 164 21.53 3.50 -9.65
C LEU A 164 20.63 4.74 -9.46
N THR A 165 19.51 4.81 -10.18
CA THR A 165 18.65 6.00 -10.19
C THR A 165 17.54 5.95 -9.15
N TYR A 166 17.14 4.76 -8.71
CA TYR A 166 16.10 4.60 -7.68
C TYR A 166 16.46 5.28 -6.34
N PRO A 167 17.67 5.11 -5.78
CA PRO A 167 18.07 5.85 -4.59
C PRO A 167 17.92 7.37 -4.74
N MET A 168 18.25 7.90 -5.91
CA MET A 168 18.12 9.32 -6.21
C MET A 168 16.66 9.75 -6.28
N GLY A 169 15.77 8.92 -6.83
CA GLY A 169 14.32 9.14 -6.80
C GLY A 169 13.76 9.19 -5.37
N VAL A 170 14.13 8.23 -4.52
CA VAL A 170 13.70 8.19 -3.11
C VAL A 170 14.21 9.39 -2.33
N VAL A 171 15.52 9.66 -2.40
CA VAL A 171 16.13 10.79 -1.67
C VAL A 171 15.57 12.11 -2.18
N GLY A 172 15.44 12.27 -3.50
CA GLY A 172 14.86 13.45 -4.13
C GLY A 172 13.42 13.70 -3.66
N MET A 173 12.59 12.66 -3.63
CA MET A 173 11.21 12.75 -3.11
C MET A 173 11.18 13.14 -1.63
N ILE A 174 12.00 12.52 -0.78
CA ILE A 174 12.08 12.85 0.66
C ILE A 174 12.48 14.32 0.86
N LEU A 175 13.49 14.78 0.12
CA LEU A 175 13.93 16.17 0.18
C LEU A 175 12.85 17.13 -0.34
N ALA A 176 12.20 16.81 -1.46
CA ALA A 176 11.12 17.62 -2.02
C ALA A 176 9.95 17.76 -1.03
N ILE A 177 9.54 16.66 -0.39
CA ILE A 177 8.54 16.67 0.68
C ILE A 177 9.02 17.56 1.84
N TYR A 178 10.25 17.37 2.33
CA TYR A 178 10.83 18.17 3.42
C TYR A 178 10.86 19.68 3.10
N PHE A 179 11.31 20.07 1.92
CA PHE A 179 11.37 21.47 1.50
C PHE A 179 9.97 22.05 1.32
N THR A 180 9.06 21.32 0.69
CA THR A 180 7.67 21.76 0.48
C THR A 180 6.97 21.97 1.82
N GLN A 181 7.14 21.05 2.78
CA GLN A 181 6.61 21.21 4.14
C GLN A 181 7.11 22.49 4.81
N ARG A 182 8.41 22.78 4.69
CA ARG A 182 9.03 23.94 5.34
C ARG A 182 8.59 25.26 4.70
N LEU A 183 8.41 25.28 3.38
CA LEU A 183 7.96 26.45 2.63
C LEU A 183 6.46 26.70 2.82
N CYS A 184 5.63 25.65 2.74
CA CYS A 184 4.17 25.77 2.77
C CYS A 184 3.55 25.72 4.18
N LYS A 185 4.32 25.37 5.23
CA LYS A 185 3.85 25.24 6.62
C LYS A 185 2.56 24.39 6.74
N THR A 186 2.52 23.29 6.01
CA THR A 186 1.32 22.47 5.82
C THR A 186 0.84 21.84 7.13
N ASN A 187 -0.46 21.98 7.43
CA ASN A 187 -1.10 21.37 8.60
C ASN A 187 -1.78 20.05 8.23
N TYR A 188 -1.12 18.93 8.54
CA TYR A 188 -1.60 17.58 8.24
C TYR A 188 -2.98 17.25 8.79
N ALA A 189 -3.36 17.81 9.95
CA ALA A 189 -4.66 17.49 10.55
C ALA A 189 -5.81 18.02 9.67
N ARG A 190 -5.67 19.25 9.16
CA ARG A 190 -6.67 19.86 8.28
C ARG A 190 -6.67 19.24 6.89
N GLU A 191 -5.49 18.89 6.37
CA GLU A 191 -5.38 18.29 5.04
C GLU A 191 -5.94 16.86 5.04
N ALA A 192 -5.65 16.07 6.08
CA ALA A 192 -6.23 14.74 6.26
C ALA A 192 -7.77 14.78 6.35
N GLU A 193 -8.36 15.79 7.00
CA GLU A 193 -9.81 15.99 7.02
C GLU A 193 -10.36 16.28 5.61
N SER A 194 -9.70 17.15 4.84
CA SER A 194 -10.12 17.46 3.46
C SER A 194 -9.98 16.27 2.48
N LEU A 195 -9.05 15.35 2.76
CA LEU A 195 -8.82 14.14 1.96
C LEU A 195 -9.80 13.01 2.31
N ARG A 196 -10.53 13.08 3.45
CA ARG A 196 -11.60 12.11 3.77
C ARG A 196 -12.68 12.07 2.68
N GLU A 197 -12.97 13.22 2.07
CA GLU A 197 -13.96 13.34 0.99
C GLU A 197 -13.51 12.69 -0.32
N LEU A 198 -12.22 12.41 -0.49
CA LEU A 198 -11.64 11.82 -1.71
C LEU A 198 -11.51 10.29 -1.64
N GLY A 199 -12.06 9.64 -0.61
CA GLY A 199 -12.07 8.18 -0.50
C GLY A 199 -10.70 7.56 -0.20
N ALA A 200 -9.73 8.34 0.29
CA ALA A 200 -8.44 7.85 0.72
C ALA A 200 -8.57 7.10 2.07
N THR A 201 -9.00 5.84 1.99
CA THR A 201 -8.61 4.63 2.77
C THR A 201 -7.97 4.76 4.18
N ASN A 202 -8.38 5.74 4.99
CA ASN A 202 -8.03 5.82 6.40
C ASN A 202 -9.24 6.24 7.25
N VAL A 203 -10.44 5.78 6.89
CA VAL A 203 -11.53 5.70 7.86
C VAL A 203 -11.07 4.68 8.90
N LYS A 204 -10.64 5.16 10.06
CA LYS A 204 -10.22 4.29 11.16
C LYS A 204 -11.45 3.54 11.67
N LEU A 205 -11.67 2.35 11.13
CA LEU A 205 -12.74 1.47 11.56
C LEU A 205 -12.50 1.09 13.02
N GLN A 206 -13.54 1.25 13.84
CA GLN A 206 -13.53 0.85 15.24
C GLN A 206 -14.58 -0.24 15.43
N ASN A 207 -14.35 -1.12 16.40
CA ASN A 207 -15.36 -2.04 16.87
C ASN A 207 -16.01 -1.45 18.13
N ARG A 208 -17.33 -1.52 18.22
CA ARG A 208 -18.07 -1.14 19.42
C ARG A 208 -19.17 -2.16 19.69
N THR A 209 -19.28 -2.60 20.94
CA THR A 209 -20.42 -3.37 21.40
C THR A 209 -21.51 -2.43 21.88
N ILE A 210 -22.71 -2.60 21.35
CA ILE A 210 -23.89 -1.80 21.68
C ILE A 210 -24.92 -2.72 22.34
N ARG A 211 -25.43 -2.30 23.49
CA ARG A 211 -26.58 -2.92 24.14
C ARG A 211 -27.85 -2.31 23.59
N ILE A 212 -28.74 -3.16 23.07
CA ILE A 212 -30.04 -2.72 22.56
C ILE A 212 -30.92 -2.34 23.75
N THR A 213 -31.25 -1.06 23.88
CA THR A 213 -32.16 -0.55 24.92
C THR A 213 -33.45 0.01 24.34
N ARG A 214 -33.45 0.36 23.06
CA ARG A 214 -34.60 0.94 22.36
C ARG A 214 -35.50 -0.17 21.81
N ALA A 215 -36.72 -0.24 22.33
CA ALA A 215 -37.71 -1.25 21.91
C ALA A 215 -38.19 -1.06 20.46
N GLU A 216 -38.13 0.17 19.94
CA GLU A 216 -38.54 0.51 18.57
C GLU A 216 -37.75 -0.26 17.49
N VAL A 217 -36.52 -0.66 17.82
CA VAL A 217 -35.61 -1.37 16.91
C VAL A 217 -35.91 -2.88 16.87
N ALA A 218 -36.73 -3.39 17.78
CA ALA A 218 -36.99 -4.82 17.90
C ALA A 218 -37.94 -5.38 16.82
N HIS A 219 -38.63 -4.50 16.10
CA HIS A 219 -39.60 -4.88 15.06
C HIS A 219 -38.98 -5.07 13.68
N ASP A 220 -37.82 -4.47 13.46
CA ASP A 220 -37.15 -4.44 12.17
C ASP A 220 -35.99 -5.43 12.10
N SER A 221 -35.78 -6.01 10.93
CA SER A 221 -34.60 -6.83 10.67
C SER A 221 -33.36 -5.95 10.54
N ILE A 222 -32.19 -6.52 10.85
CA ILE A 222 -30.90 -5.82 10.71
C ILE A 222 -30.74 -5.21 9.31
N HIS A 223 -31.11 -5.95 8.27
CA HIS A 223 -31.07 -5.47 6.88
C HIS A 223 -31.97 -4.25 6.66
N SER A 224 -33.20 -4.28 7.17
CA SER A 224 -34.14 -3.16 7.01
C SER A 224 -33.69 -1.90 7.76
N LEU A 225 -33.04 -2.05 8.91
CA LEU A 225 -32.48 -0.93 9.68
C LEU A 225 -31.31 -0.28 8.95
N ILE A 226 -30.38 -1.09 8.43
CA ILE A 226 -29.25 -0.60 7.62
C ILE A 226 -29.78 0.18 6.41
N ALA A 227 -30.75 -0.38 5.69
CA ALA A 227 -31.31 0.25 4.49
C ALA A 227 -32.09 1.53 4.80
N ARG A 228 -32.85 1.57 5.90
CA ARG A 228 -33.67 2.73 6.29
C ARG A 228 -32.84 3.92 6.75
N HIS A 229 -31.78 3.66 7.52
CA HIS A 229 -30.95 4.71 8.11
C HIS A 229 -29.67 5.00 7.31
N GLU A 230 -29.48 4.29 6.18
CA GLU A 230 -28.31 4.37 5.30
C GLU A 230 -27.00 4.24 6.10
N TRP A 231 -26.94 3.27 7.02
CA TRP A 231 -25.76 3.06 7.86
C TRP A 231 -24.64 2.38 7.09
N ASP A 232 -23.44 2.95 7.14
CA ASP A 232 -22.21 2.33 6.58
C ASP A 232 -21.44 1.60 7.69
N VAL A 233 -22.06 0.52 8.21
CA VAL A 233 -21.49 -0.31 9.29
C VAL A 233 -21.72 -1.80 9.03
N VAL A 234 -20.84 -2.63 9.59
CA VAL A 234 -20.97 -4.09 9.58
C VAL A 234 -21.34 -4.58 10.97
N PHE A 235 -22.45 -5.30 11.07
CA PHE A 235 -22.83 -6.03 12.28
C PHE A 235 -22.13 -7.39 12.30
N GLY A 236 -21.37 -7.65 13.37
CA GLY A 236 -20.59 -8.88 13.51
C GLY A 236 -21.34 -9.92 14.34
N ARG A 237 -21.05 -9.93 15.64
CA ARG A 237 -21.61 -10.90 16.59
C ARG A 237 -22.74 -10.28 17.39
N MET A 238 -23.74 -11.08 17.73
CA MET A 238 -24.78 -10.75 18.69
C MET A 238 -24.79 -11.76 19.85
N LYS A 239 -25.06 -11.28 21.06
CA LYS A 239 -25.18 -12.12 22.27
C LYS A 239 -26.56 -11.89 22.89
N ARG A 240 -27.33 -12.97 22.98
CA ARG A 240 -28.66 -13.02 23.60
C ARG A 240 -28.68 -14.09 24.68
N ASN A 241 -29.12 -13.77 25.89
CA ASN A 241 -29.21 -14.74 27.00
C ASN A 241 -27.93 -15.59 27.18
N ASN A 242 -26.76 -14.94 27.09
CA ASN A 242 -25.43 -15.57 27.16
C ASN A 242 -25.09 -16.57 26.01
N GLN A 243 -25.85 -16.55 24.92
CA GLN A 243 -25.56 -17.29 23.69
C GLN A 243 -25.09 -16.34 22.59
N LEU A 244 -23.91 -16.63 22.03
CA LEU A 244 -23.34 -15.91 20.89
C LEU A 244 -23.89 -16.46 19.58
N ALA A 245 -24.23 -15.56 18.67
CA ALA A 245 -24.64 -15.88 17.32
C ALA A 245 -24.14 -14.80 16.35
N LEU A 246 -24.09 -15.10 15.06
CA LEU A 246 -23.81 -14.09 14.03
C LEU A 246 -25.03 -13.19 13.81
N ALA A 247 -24.77 -11.89 13.67
CA ALA A 247 -25.78 -10.89 13.38
C ALA A 247 -26.06 -10.85 11.86
N THR A 248 -26.82 -11.82 11.36
CA THR A 248 -27.23 -11.89 9.95
C THR A 248 -28.37 -10.92 9.64
N GLY A 249 -28.47 -10.45 8.39
CA GLY A 249 -29.42 -9.40 7.98
C GLY A 249 -30.90 -9.70 8.28
N GLU A 250 -31.29 -10.97 8.36
CA GLU A 250 -32.67 -11.41 8.64
C GLU A 250 -33.02 -11.43 10.13
N LYS A 251 -32.02 -11.34 11.01
CA LYS A 251 -32.27 -11.38 12.46
C LYS A 251 -32.89 -10.08 12.94
N HIS A 252 -33.67 -10.20 14.00
CA HIS A 252 -34.32 -9.09 14.69
C HIS A 252 -33.64 -8.89 16.04
N PHE A 253 -33.47 -7.64 16.42
CA PHE A 253 -32.96 -7.28 17.74
C PHE A 253 -34.03 -7.49 18.81
N GLN A 254 -33.57 -7.76 20.04
CA GLN A 254 -34.42 -7.75 21.23
C GLN A 254 -33.78 -6.85 22.26
N THR A 255 -34.61 -6.20 23.09
CA THR A 255 -34.13 -5.38 24.19
C THR A 255 -33.26 -6.22 25.12
N GLY A 256 -32.04 -5.75 25.40
CA GLY A 256 -31.04 -6.44 26.20
C GLY A 256 -29.99 -7.21 25.39
N ASP A 257 -30.20 -7.41 24.08
CA ASP A 257 -29.19 -7.99 23.20
C ASP A 257 -27.91 -7.13 23.19
N LEU A 258 -26.75 -7.78 23.10
CA LEU A 258 -25.49 -7.12 22.82
C LEU A 258 -25.10 -7.39 21.37
N VAL A 259 -24.72 -6.36 20.62
CA VAL A 259 -24.29 -6.51 19.23
C VAL A 259 -22.98 -5.78 18.98
N SER A 260 -22.05 -6.44 18.30
CA SER A 260 -20.78 -5.87 17.87
C SER A 260 -20.96 -5.23 16.50
N VAL A 261 -20.58 -3.96 16.41
CA VAL A 261 -20.70 -3.15 15.21
C VAL A 261 -19.32 -2.61 14.84
N VAL A 262 -18.97 -2.70 13.55
CA VAL A 262 -17.70 -2.20 12.99
C VAL A 262 -18.01 -1.09 12.00
N GLY A 263 -17.40 0.08 12.20
CA GLY A 263 -17.65 1.24 11.34
C GLY A 263 -16.76 2.44 11.64
N ALA A 264 -16.94 3.52 10.89
CA ALA A 264 -16.34 4.82 11.19
C ALA A 264 -16.80 5.33 12.56
N ARG A 265 -16.03 6.20 13.22
CA ARG A 265 -16.41 6.72 14.54
C ARG A 265 -17.76 7.44 14.50
N GLU A 266 -17.94 8.27 13.47
CA GLU A 266 -19.14 9.07 13.26
C GLU A 266 -20.37 8.17 13.04
N GLU A 267 -20.22 7.12 12.23
CA GLU A 267 -21.29 6.13 11.99
C GLU A 267 -21.60 5.29 13.23
N LEU A 268 -20.59 4.88 14.00
CA LEU A 268 -20.81 4.16 15.26
C LEU A 268 -21.57 5.01 16.28
N GLU A 269 -21.31 6.32 16.33
CA GLU A 269 -22.05 7.24 17.19
C GLU A 269 -23.51 7.36 16.75
N ARG A 270 -23.78 7.48 15.43
CA ARG A 270 -25.15 7.48 14.87
C ARG A 270 -25.92 6.19 15.19
N VAL A 271 -25.27 5.04 14.99
CA VAL A 271 -25.86 3.71 15.23
C VAL A 271 -26.11 3.51 16.74
N THR A 272 -25.16 3.90 17.59
CA THR A 272 -25.33 3.82 19.05
C THR A 272 -26.54 4.63 19.50
N ALA A 273 -26.69 5.88 19.02
CA ALA A 273 -27.82 6.73 19.39
C ALA A 273 -29.19 6.13 19.07
N HIS A 274 -29.29 5.32 17.99
CA HIS A 274 -30.54 4.67 17.58
C HIS A 274 -30.77 3.32 18.26
N LEU A 275 -29.71 2.53 18.49
CA LEU A 275 -29.81 1.18 19.04
C LEU A 275 -29.88 1.16 20.58
N GLY A 276 -29.15 2.05 21.25
CA GLY A 276 -29.13 2.11 22.71
C GLY A 276 -27.83 2.66 23.29
N GLU A 277 -27.17 1.86 24.13
CA GLU A 277 -26.04 2.30 24.94
C GLU A 277 -24.78 1.48 24.65
N VAL A 278 -23.61 2.10 24.84
CA VAL A 278 -22.32 1.41 24.69
C VAL A 278 -22.14 0.44 25.85
N SER A 279 -21.72 -0.80 25.54
CA SER A 279 -21.35 -1.79 26.55
C SER A 279 -19.84 -1.95 26.64
N ASP A 280 -19.33 -2.09 27.86
CA ASP A 280 -17.92 -2.41 28.12
C ASP A 280 -17.54 -3.86 27.73
N GLU A 281 -18.54 -4.71 27.46
CA GLU A 281 -18.33 -6.11 27.11
C GLU A 281 -17.89 -6.24 25.63
N LYS A 282 -16.68 -6.78 25.41
CA LYS A 282 -16.12 -6.99 24.07
C LYS A 282 -16.48 -8.37 23.52
N ILE A 283 -17.71 -8.50 23.03
CA ILE A 283 -18.22 -9.77 22.47
C ILE A 283 -17.54 -10.15 21.14
N ASP A 284 -16.79 -9.23 20.53
CA ASP A 284 -15.96 -9.46 19.34
C ASP A 284 -14.70 -10.30 19.64
N LEU A 285 -14.28 -10.38 20.89
CA LEU A 285 -13.10 -11.15 21.32
C LEU A 285 -13.42 -12.53 21.89
N ASP A 286 -14.71 -12.86 22.10
CA ASP A 286 -15.13 -14.15 22.64
C ASP A 286 -15.10 -15.24 21.55
N ARG A 287 -14.16 -16.18 21.70
CA ARG A 287 -13.91 -17.31 20.78
C ARG A 287 -14.44 -18.65 21.29
N SER A 288 -15.25 -18.66 22.35
CA SER A 288 -15.62 -19.91 23.05
C SER A 288 -16.53 -20.87 22.27
N LYS A 289 -17.24 -20.40 21.22
CA LYS A 289 -18.28 -21.20 20.53
C LYS A 289 -18.29 -21.13 19.01
N LEU A 290 -17.58 -20.17 18.41
CA LEU A 290 -17.64 -19.86 16.98
C LEU A 290 -16.23 -19.56 16.46
N ASP A 291 -15.40 -20.61 16.40
CA ASP A 291 -14.17 -20.73 15.61
C ASP A 291 -13.92 -22.22 15.33
#